data_AF-A0A4S4KXA9-F1
#
_entry.id   AF-A0A4S4KXA9-F1
#
_cell.length_a   1.000
_cell.length_b   1.000
_cell.length_c   1.000
_cell.angle_alpha   90.00
_cell.angle_beta   90.00
_cell.angle_gamma   90.00
#
_symmetry.space_group_name_H-M   'P 1'
#
loop_
_entity.id
_entity.type
_entity.pdbx_description
1 polymer ?
#
loop_
_entity_poly.entity_id
_entity_poly.type
_entity_poly.pdbx_seq_one_letter_code
_entity_poly.pdbx_strand_id
1 'polypeptide(L)'
;MDPQNSYSIAPPAPLPGGHFNVPRSVEDLYTPRFVRGVGRDKAGLCPICYEPKARGGAGKAEWLSMKFSAFNYHMQYAHGISPTTQLPFSPPIAFRRIDRKANHKNEKLQLLEGQCHRCHDWMPVEGVKCVEAKLKEIYWWKHAAQCHKGSTIEGETDVHLVDDFSAQVREAYRLAQNQAQQQASSASASSTSVTRPRAVASAESNSLPTTALFTTTPLR
;
A
#
# COMPACT_ATOMS: atom_id res chain seq x y z
N MET A 1 7.90 -0.18 34.72
CA MET A 1 6.72 -0.29 33.85
C MET A 1 5.75 0.79 34.32
N ASP A 2 5.74 1.92 33.64
CA ASP A 2 5.05 3.12 34.10
C ASP A 2 3.54 3.03 33.75
N PRO A 3 2.62 3.04 34.73
CA PRO A 3 1.21 2.69 34.51
C PRO A 3 0.33 3.85 33.99
N GLN A 4 0.90 4.90 33.41
CA GLN A 4 0.16 6.12 33.03
C GLN A 4 0.17 6.47 31.54
N ASN A 5 0.66 5.60 30.65
CA ASN A 5 0.56 5.90 29.21
C ASN A 5 -0.83 5.49 28.67
N SER A 6 -1.86 6.26 29.04
CA SER A 6 -3.16 6.22 28.37
C SER A 6 -2.92 6.70 26.94
N TYR A 7 -2.74 5.77 26.01
CA TYR A 7 -2.67 6.07 24.59
C TYR A 7 -3.95 6.82 24.22
N SER A 8 -3.85 8.13 24.03
CA SER A 8 -5.00 8.95 23.64
C SER A 8 -5.47 8.42 22.28
N ILE A 9 -6.70 7.90 22.27
CA ILE A 9 -7.36 7.26 21.11
C ILE A 9 -7.73 8.32 20.05
N ALA A 10 -7.59 9.60 20.38
CA ALA A 10 -7.84 10.67 19.43
C ALA A 10 -6.84 10.55 18.26
N PRO A 11 -7.31 10.45 17.00
CA PRO A 11 -6.41 10.55 15.86
C PRO A 11 -5.63 11.85 16.02
N PRO A 12 -4.31 11.83 15.81
CA PRO A 12 -3.52 13.03 15.98
C PRO A 12 -4.11 14.12 15.09
N ALA A 13 -4.18 15.34 15.64
CA ALA A 13 -4.89 16.44 15.01
C ALA A 13 -4.47 16.57 13.53
N PRO A 14 -5.41 16.83 12.60
CA PRO A 14 -5.08 16.96 11.19
C PRO A 14 -3.93 17.95 11.02
N LEU A 15 -2.79 17.45 10.51
CA LEU A 15 -1.67 18.32 10.20
C LEU A 15 -2.14 19.40 9.23
N PRO A 16 -1.64 20.66 9.32
CA PRO A 16 -2.10 21.75 8.47
C PRO A 16 -2.13 21.37 6.98
N GLY A 17 -3.33 21.42 6.39
CA GLY A 17 -3.59 21.13 4.98
C GLY A 17 -3.62 19.64 4.60
N GLY A 18 -3.49 18.71 5.55
CA GLY A 18 -3.62 17.27 5.34
C GLY A 18 -5.06 16.79 5.45
N HIS A 19 -5.54 16.07 4.43
CA HIS A 19 -6.83 15.39 4.45
C HIS A 19 -6.62 13.93 4.77
N PHE A 20 -7.45 13.36 5.63
CA PHE A 20 -7.37 11.93 5.97
C PHE A 20 -7.59 11.10 4.71
N ASN A 21 -6.71 10.12 4.50
CA ASN A 21 -6.77 9.24 3.35
C ASN A 21 -7.08 7.83 3.85
N VAL A 22 -8.27 7.34 3.48
CA VAL A 22 -8.79 6.07 3.97
C VAL A 22 -7.90 4.92 3.50
N PRO A 23 -7.35 4.10 4.42
CA PRO A 23 -6.58 2.92 4.06
C PRO A 23 -7.42 1.87 3.34
N ARG A 24 -6.80 1.08 2.45
CA ARG A 24 -7.50 0.05 1.67
C ARG A 24 -7.95 -1.15 2.51
N SER A 25 -7.25 -1.41 3.60
CA SER A 25 -7.63 -2.36 4.64
C SER A 25 -7.20 -1.84 6.02
N VAL A 26 -7.68 -2.46 7.09
CA VAL A 26 -7.25 -2.13 8.45
C VAL A 26 -5.76 -2.41 8.69
N GLU A 27 -5.18 -3.31 7.90
CA GLU A 27 -3.79 -3.77 7.99
C GLU A 27 -2.84 -3.08 6.99
N ASP A 28 -3.35 -2.09 6.24
CA ASP A 28 -2.59 -1.40 5.20
C ASP A 28 -1.52 -0.48 5.80
N LEU A 29 -0.25 -0.90 5.70
CA LEU A 29 0.92 -0.13 6.13
C LEU A 29 1.50 0.76 5.02
N TYR A 30 0.99 0.63 3.78
CA TYR A 30 1.54 1.36 2.63
C TYR A 30 0.82 2.67 2.36
N THR A 31 -0.51 2.70 2.47
CA THR A 31 -1.30 3.86 2.05
C THR A 31 -0.98 5.08 2.92
N PRO A 32 -0.70 6.26 2.33
CA PRO A 32 -0.40 7.46 3.10
C PRO A 32 -1.55 7.76 4.04
N ARG A 33 -1.25 8.07 5.31
CA ARG A 33 -2.28 8.33 6.33
C ARG A 33 -3.08 9.59 6.03
N PHE A 34 -2.39 10.59 5.51
CA PHE A 34 -2.95 11.85 5.06
C PHE A 34 -2.37 12.22 3.69
N VAL A 35 -3.15 12.95 2.89
CA VAL A 35 -2.72 13.50 1.61
C VAL A 35 -2.94 15.01 1.58
N ARG A 36 -2.07 15.72 0.88
CA ARG A 36 -2.20 17.17 0.66
C ARG A 36 -1.73 17.56 -0.73
N GLY A 37 -2.14 18.75 -1.17
CA GLY A 37 -1.77 19.30 -2.48
C GLY A 37 -2.40 18.57 -3.65
N VAL A 38 -2.14 19.08 -4.85
CA VAL A 38 -2.66 18.55 -6.12
C VAL A 38 -1.54 18.53 -7.17
N GLY A 39 -1.70 17.71 -8.22
CA GLY A 39 -0.76 17.69 -9.34
C GLY A 39 0.69 17.43 -8.93
N ARG A 40 1.58 18.41 -9.16
CA ARG A 40 3.02 18.33 -8.85
C ARG A 40 3.31 18.39 -7.35
N ASP A 41 2.47 19.09 -6.60
CA ASP A 41 2.65 19.32 -5.16
C ASP A 41 1.91 18.28 -4.31
N LYS A 42 1.28 17.29 -4.96
CA LYS A 42 0.62 16.19 -4.27
C LYS A 42 1.64 15.41 -3.44
N ALA A 43 1.41 15.39 -2.13
CA ALA A 43 2.25 14.71 -1.15
C ALA A 43 1.42 13.78 -0.25
N GLY A 44 2.04 12.66 0.14
CA GLY A 44 1.48 11.71 1.10
C GLY A 44 2.31 11.73 2.38
N LEU A 45 1.63 11.69 3.53
CA LEU A 45 2.27 11.51 4.82
C LEU A 45 2.58 10.02 5.05
N CYS A 46 3.84 9.69 5.31
CA CYS A 46 4.23 8.33 5.66
C CYS A 46 3.53 7.87 6.96
N PRO A 47 2.75 6.77 6.94
CA PRO A 47 2.06 6.31 8.14
C PRO A 47 3.03 5.83 9.22
N ILE A 48 4.16 5.21 8.86
CA ILE A 48 5.12 4.62 9.80
C ILE A 48 5.99 5.68 10.47
N CYS A 49 6.54 6.63 9.70
CA CYS A 49 7.34 7.71 10.29
C CYS A 49 6.55 8.58 11.27
N TYR A 50 5.24 8.70 11.05
CA TYR A 50 4.36 9.52 11.86
C TYR A 50 3.99 8.88 13.20
N GLU A 51 3.97 7.55 13.28
CA GLU A 51 3.78 6.83 14.55
C GLU A 51 4.83 7.25 15.59
N PRO A 52 4.48 7.29 16.88
CA PRO A 52 5.43 7.63 17.93
C PRO A 52 6.52 6.57 18.08
N LYS A 53 7.67 6.96 18.63
CA LYS A 53 8.79 6.04 18.91
C LYS A 53 8.38 4.86 19.79
N ALA A 54 7.44 5.07 20.72
CA ALA A 54 6.90 4.00 21.57
C ALA A 54 6.18 2.89 20.79
N ARG A 55 5.68 3.18 19.57
CA ARG A 55 5.06 2.21 18.66
C ARG A 55 5.98 1.82 17.49
N GLY A 56 7.28 2.11 17.58
CA GLY A 56 8.27 1.78 16.55
C GLY A 56 8.36 2.78 15.39
N GLY A 57 7.63 3.89 15.44
CA GLY A 57 7.73 4.96 14.44
C GLY A 57 8.83 5.99 14.77
N ALA A 58 8.86 7.09 14.01
CA ALA A 58 9.85 8.15 14.20
C ALA A 58 9.29 9.40 14.92
N GLY A 59 7.97 9.48 15.09
CA GLY A 59 7.27 10.63 15.66
C GLY A 59 7.39 11.90 14.81
N LYS A 60 7.58 11.76 13.49
CA LYS A 60 7.82 12.88 12.57
C LYS A 60 6.80 12.92 11.44
N ALA A 61 6.39 14.13 11.06
CA ALA A 61 5.50 14.34 9.93
C ALA A 61 6.27 14.31 8.59
N GLU A 62 6.56 13.12 8.09
CA GLU A 62 7.31 12.93 6.83
C GLU A 62 6.37 13.01 5.60
N TRP A 63 6.27 14.19 5.00
CA TRP A 63 5.50 14.43 3.77
C TRP A 63 6.36 14.20 2.53
N LEU A 64 5.97 13.25 1.70
CA LEU A 64 6.75 12.82 0.55
C LEU A 64 5.98 13.05 -0.74
N SER A 65 6.67 13.54 -1.79
CA SER A 65 6.05 13.74 -3.10
C SER A 65 5.52 12.43 -3.67
N MET A 66 4.28 12.46 -4.15
CA MET A 66 3.68 11.31 -4.82
C MET A 66 4.01 11.28 -6.31
N LYS A 67 4.14 12.44 -6.97
CA LYS A 67 4.39 12.52 -8.41
C LYS A 67 5.77 11.98 -8.81
N PHE A 68 6.79 12.22 -7.98
CA PHE A 68 8.16 11.75 -8.24
C PHE A 68 8.46 10.41 -7.57
N SER A 69 7.42 9.66 -7.18
CA SER A 69 7.54 8.37 -6.50
C SER A 69 8.41 8.38 -5.23
N ALA A 70 8.65 9.56 -4.63
CA ALA A 70 9.43 9.67 -3.40
C ALA A 70 8.75 8.92 -2.26
N PHE A 71 7.42 9.01 -2.17
CA PHE A 71 6.63 8.21 -1.24
C PHE A 71 6.84 6.71 -1.44
N ASN A 72 6.68 6.21 -2.67
CA ASN A 72 6.83 4.80 -2.99
C ASN A 72 8.26 4.27 -2.73
N TYR A 73 9.28 5.07 -3.06
CA TYR A 73 10.67 4.76 -2.78
C TYR A 73 10.93 4.68 -1.27
N HIS A 74 10.41 5.65 -0.51
CA HIS A 74 10.54 5.68 0.94
C HIS A 74 9.90 4.45 1.60
N MET A 75 8.66 4.11 1.24
CA MET A 75 7.98 2.94 1.82
C MET A 75 8.76 1.64 1.56
N GLN A 76 9.31 1.46 0.36
CA GLN A 76 10.04 0.23 0.02
C GLN A 76 11.44 0.17 0.63
N TYR A 77 12.20 1.28 0.66
CA TYR A 77 13.63 1.24 1.00
C TYR A 77 13.96 1.82 2.36
N ALA A 78 13.04 2.53 3.02
CA ALA A 78 13.19 2.96 4.41
C ALA A 78 12.39 2.08 5.38
N HIS A 79 11.33 1.42 4.91
CA HIS A 79 10.46 0.60 5.75
C HIS A 79 10.24 -0.84 5.27
N GLY A 80 10.71 -1.19 4.07
CA GLY A 80 10.54 -2.54 3.54
C GLY A 80 9.09 -2.90 3.24
N ILE A 81 8.22 -1.92 2.97
CA ILE A 81 6.78 -2.17 2.72
C ILE A 81 6.52 -2.26 1.22
N SER A 82 5.82 -3.33 0.84
CA SER A 82 5.40 -3.57 -0.54
C SER A 82 4.19 -2.71 -0.92
N PRO A 83 4.22 -2.02 -2.07
CA PRO A 83 3.05 -1.29 -2.57
C PRO A 83 1.87 -2.20 -2.94
N THR A 84 2.15 -3.47 -3.26
CA THR A 84 1.17 -4.45 -3.73
C THR A 84 0.47 -5.11 -2.56
N THR A 85 1.22 -5.71 -1.64
CA THR A 85 0.65 -6.43 -0.49
C THR A 85 0.26 -5.50 0.65
N GLN A 86 0.78 -4.27 0.67
CA GLN A 86 0.58 -3.30 1.76
C GLN A 86 1.23 -3.71 3.09
N LEU A 87 2.04 -4.75 3.06
CA LEU A 87 2.70 -5.37 4.21
C LEU A 87 4.21 -5.36 3.99
N PRO A 88 5.01 -5.69 5.03
CA PRO A 88 6.45 -5.85 4.88
C PRO A 88 6.80 -6.89 3.82
N PHE A 89 7.94 -6.71 3.17
CA PHE A 89 8.51 -7.75 2.33
C PHE A 89 8.89 -8.96 3.20
N SER A 90 8.57 -10.15 2.71
CA SER A 90 9.00 -11.40 3.34
C SER A 90 10.52 -11.43 3.58
N PRO A 91 10.99 -11.97 4.72
CA PRO A 91 12.40 -12.10 5.01
C PRO A 91 13.03 -13.25 4.18
N PRO A 92 14.36 -13.39 4.19
CA PRO A 92 15.01 -14.55 3.62
C PRO A 92 14.57 -15.86 4.30
N ILE A 93 14.41 -16.94 3.51
CA ILE A 93 14.05 -18.27 4.03
C ILE A 93 15.24 -19.03 4.64
N ALA A 94 16.46 -18.60 4.31
CA ALA A 94 17.70 -19.15 4.84
C ALA A 94 18.79 -18.09 4.77
N PHE A 95 19.83 -18.25 5.59
CA PHE A 95 21.02 -17.40 5.60
C PHE A 95 22.28 -18.24 5.40
N ARG A 96 23.26 -17.69 4.70
CA ARG A 96 24.61 -18.27 4.59
C ARG A 96 25.68 -17.21 4.60
N ARG A 97 26.88 -17.57 5.02
CA ARG A 97 28.08 -16.75 4.83
C ARG A 97 28.91 -17.30 3.68
N ILE A 98 29.34 -16.42 2.80
CA ILE A 98 30.27 -16.74 1.73
C ILE A 98 31.59 -16.01 1.95
N ASP A 99 32.70 -16.71 1.71
CA ASP A 99 34.00 -16.08 1.63
C ASP A 99 34.16 -15.35 0.30
N ARG A 100 34.81 -14.20 0.33
CA ARG A 100 35.11 -13.35 -0.81
C ARG A 100 36.57 -12.94 -0.76
N LYS A 101 37.20 -12.88 -1.93
CA LYS A 101 38.49 -12.21 -2.08
C LYS A 101 38.25 -10.70 -2.06
N ALA A 102 38.74 -10.01 -1.03
CA ALA A 102 38.69 -8.56 -0.98
C ALA A 102 39.57 -7.97 -2.09
N ASN A 103 39.00 -7.08 -2.91
CA ASN A 103 39.74 -6.39 -3.96
C ASN A 103 40.35 -5.08 -3.45
N HIS A 104 39.94 -4.63 -2.27
CA HIS A 104 40.41 -3.40 -1.63
C HIS A 104 40.46 -3.54 -0.11
N LYS A 105 41.27 -2.72 0.56
CA LYS A 105 41.50 -2.75 2.03
C LYS A 105 40.24 -2.58 2.90
N ASN A 106 39.16 -2.03 2.33
CA ASN A 106 37.93 -1.70 3.05
C ASN A 106 36.74 -2.56 2.59
N GLU A 107 37.00 -3.75 2.07
CA GLU A 107 35.98 -4.72 1.69
C GLU A 107 35.95 -5.90 2.65
N LYS A 108 34.76 -6.40 2.93
CA LYS A 108 34.57 -7.57 3.78
C LYS A 108 35.06 -8.83 3.05
N LEU A 109 35.80 -9.66 3.78
CA LEU A 109 36.21 -10.99 3.36
C LEU A 109 35.08 -12.01 3.44
N GLN A 110 34.04 -11.72 4.20
CA GLN A 110 32.85 -12.54 4.30
C GLN A 110 31.60 -11.70 4.06
N LEU A 111 30.61 -12.29 3.38
CA LEU A 111 29.33 -11.64 3.13
C LEU A 111 28.19 -12.55 3.57
N LEU A 112 27.25 -11.98 4.31
CA LEU A 112 25.99 -12.61 4.63
C LEU A 112 25.04 -12.50 3.43
N GLU A 113 24.51 -13.63 3.00
CA GLU A 113 23.47 -13.75 1.98
C GLU A 113 22.21 -14.36 2.58
N GLY A 114 21.06 -13.97 2.02
CA GLY A 114 19.75 -14.52 2.32
C GLY A 114 19.16 -15.19 1.08
N GLN A 115 18.54 -16.35 1.23
CA GLN A 115 17.85 -17.04 0.14
C GLN A 115 16.43 -16.47 -0.05
N CYS A 116 16.07 -16.16 -1.29
CA CYS A 116 14.74 -15.69 -1.65
C CYS A 116 13.72 -16.83 -1.74
N HIS A 117 12.53 -16.64 -1.18
CA HIS A 117 11.43 -17.61 -1.30
C HIS A 117 10.87 -17.69 -2.71
N ARG A 118 10.98 -16.62 -3.50
CA ARG A 118 10.39 -16.54 -4.84
C ARG A 118 11.33 -17.02 -5.94
N CYS A 119 12.55 -16.48 -6.02
CA CYS A 119 13.49 -16.86 -7.07
C CYS A 119 14.49 -17.93 -6.64
N HIS A 120 14.54 -18.27 -5.34
CA HIS A 120 15.48 -19.24 -4.76
C HIS A 120 16.97 -18.88 -4.87
N ASP A 121 17.29 -17.69 -5.40
CA ASP A 121 18.65 -17.15 -5.43
C ASP A 121 19.10 -16.66 -4.06
N TRP A 122 20.42 -16.64 -3.89
CA TRP A 122 21.08 -16.09 -2.71
C TRP A 122 21.48 -14.64 -2.97
N MET A 123 20.94 -13.72 -2.17
CA MET A 123 21.14 -12.29 -2.34
C MET A 123 21.89 -11.71 -1.15
N PRO A 124 22.83 -10.77 -1.36
CA PRO A 124 23.48 -10.05 -0.28
C PRO A 124 22.47 -9.36 0.63
N VAL A 125 22.54 -9.62 1.93
CA VAL A 125 21.74 -8.91 2.96
C VAL A 125 22.56 -7.85 3.69
N GLU A 126 23.82 -7.67 3.31
CA GLU A 126 24.69 -6.63 3.82
C GLU A 126 25.58 -6.03 2.73
N GLY A 127 26.18 -4.87 3.03
CA GLY A 127 27.10 -4.19 2.11
C GLY A 127 28.48 -4.83 2.07
N VAL A 128 29.12 -4.74 0.89
CA VAL A 128 30.50 -5.20 0.62
C VAL A 128 31.54 -4.41 1.41
N LYS A 129 31.32 -3.11 1.64
CA LYS A 129 32.27 -2.25 2.33
C LYS A 129 32.26 -2.55 3.84
N CYS A 130 33.41 -2.42 4.48
CA CYS A 130 33.57 -2.44 5.94
C CYS A 130 33.06 -1.13 6.58
N VAL A 131 31.87 -0.68 6.19
CA VAL A 131 31.20 0.51 6.73
C VAL A 131 29.79 0.10 7.14
N GLU A 132 29.37 0.53 8.32
CA GLU A 132 28.01 0.26 8.78
C GLU A 132 27.00 1.06 7.97
N ALA A 133 26.01 0.35 7.42
CA ALA A 133 24.90 0.99 6.75
C ALA A 133 23.93 1.60 7.78
N LYS A 134 23.38 2.77 7.47
CA LYS A 134 22.35 3.41 8.30
C LYS A 134 21.10 2.54 8.48
N LEU A 135 20.84 1.69 7.48
CA LEU A 135 19.76 0.71 7.47
C LEU A 135 20.30 -0.55 6.82
N LYS A 136 20.36 -1.65 7.57
CA LYS A 136 21.03 -2.88 7.11
C LYS A 136 20.11 -3.66 6.16
N GLU A 137 18.81 -3.61 6.44
CA GLU A 137 17.75 -4.32 5.75
C GLU A 137 17.56 -3.83 4.31
N ILE A 138 18.01 -2.61 3.98
CA ILE A 138 17.88 -2.04 2.63
C ILE A 138 18.54 -2.92 1.55
N TYR A 139 19.59 -3.67 1.88
CA TYR A 139 20.23 -4.58 0.92
C TYR A 139 19.26 -5.68 0.48
N TRP A 140 18.53 -6.25 1.44
CA TRP A 140 17.48 -7.22 1.16
C TRP A 140 16.28 -6.59 0.44
N TRP A 141 15.78 -5.45 0.94
CA TRP A 141 14.58 -4.82 0.39
C TRP A 141 14.74 -4.36 -1.07
N LYS A 142 15.98 -4.04 -1.50
CA LYS A 142 16.29 -3.80 -2.92
C LYS A 142 15.97 -4.98 -3.80
N HIS A 143 16.33 -6.19 -3.37
CA HIS A 143 15.96 -7.40 -4.05
C HIS A 143 14.44 -7.63 -3.96
N ALA A 144 13.88 -7.58 -2.76
CA ALA A 144 12.47 -7.88 -2.53
C ALA A 144 11.51 -6.99 -3.33
N ALA A 145 11.77 -5.67 -3.40
CA ALA A 145 10.99 -4.72 -4.19
C ALA A 145 10.95 -5.07 -5.68
N GLN A 146 12.04 -5.64 -6.21
CA GLN A 146 12.14 -6.04 -7.61
C GLN A 146 11.62 -7.46 -7.83
N CYS A 147 11.87 -8.37 -6.89
CA CYS A 147 11.61 -9.79 -7.06
C CYS A 147 10.22 -10.20 -6.56
N HIS A 148 9.74 -9.77 -5.39
CA HIS A 148 8.57 -10.40 -4.76
C HIS A 148 7.24 -10.11 -5.49
N LYS A 149 7.05 -8.93 -6.11
CA LYS A 149 5.81 -8.53 -6.83
C LYS A 149 4.48 -9.01 -6.17
N GLY A 150 4.42 -8.97 -4.85
CA GLY A 150 3.25 -9.38 -4.07
C GLY A 150 3.21 -10.85 -3.62
N SER A 151 4.21 -11.68 -3.94
CA SER A 151 4.37 -12.99 -3.31
C SER A 151 4.86 -12.85 -1.88
N THR A 152 4.25 -13.57 -0.95
CA THR A 152 4.65 -13.68 0.45
C THR A 152 5.02 -15.12 0.79
N ILE A 153 5.64 -15.37 1.95
CA ILE A 153 5.88 -16.73 2.43
C ILE A 153 4.59 -17.23 3.11
N GLU A 154 4.28 -18.52 2.94
CA GLU A 154 3.12 -19.12 3.59
C GLU A 154 3.28 -19.15 5.11
N GLY A 155 2.22 -18.78 5.83
CA GLY A 155 2.24 -18.75 7.30
C GLY A 155 2.94 -17.54 7.91
N GLU A 156 3.40 -16.57 7.12
CA GLU A 156 3.82 -15.27 7.64
C GLU A 156 2.66 -14.61 8.38
N THR A 157 2.86 -14.42 9.68
CA THR A 157 1.87 -13.86 10.61
C THR A 157 2.53 -12.75 11.45
N ASP A 158 1.77 -12.15 12.35
CA ASP A 158 2.29 -11.23 13.37
C ASP A 158 2.93 -9.92 12.86
N VAL A 159 2.49 -9.43 11.69
CA VAL A 159 2.89 -8.11 11.17
C VAL A 159 2.48 -6.96 12.11
N HIS A 160 1.35 -7.13 12.80
CA HIS A 160 0.77 -6.12 13.68
C HIS A 160 0.87 -6.54 15.13
N LEU A 161 1.22 -5.59 15.99
CA LEU A 161 1.10 -5.76 17.43
C LEU A 161 -0.38 -5.90 17.81
N VAL A 162 -0.73 -7.03 18.41
CA VAL A 162 -2.06 -7.28 18.95
C VAL A 162 -2.11 -6.70 20.36
N ASP A 163 -2.74 -5.53 20.49
CA ASP A 163 -2.91 -4.77 21.73
C ASP A 163 -4.36 -4.22 21.77
N ASP A 164 -4.77 -3.68 22.92
CA ASP A 164 -6.12 -3.12 23.07
C ASP A 164 -6.42 -2.03 22.03
N PHE A 165 -5.39 -1.27 21.64
CA PHE A 165 -5.50 -0.25 20.61
C PHE A 165 -5.80 -0.86 19.23
N SER A 166 -5.08 -1.92 18.82
CA SER A 166 -5.32 -2.56 17.54
C SER A 166 -6.66 -3.30 17.51
N ALA A 167 -7.14 -3.81 18.65
CA ALA A 167 -8.51 -4.32 18.77
C ALA A 167 -9.55 -3.22 18.54
N GLN A 168 -9.38 -2.05 19.17
CA GLN A 168 -10.28 -0.90 18.98
C GLN A 168 -10.27 -0.40 17.53
N VAL A 169 -9.10 -0.31 16.89
CA VAL A 169 -8.97 0.12 15.48
C VAL A 169 -9.68 -0.87 14.55
N ARG A 170 -9.51 -2.19 14.76
CA ARG A 170 -10.22 -3.21 13.96
C ARG A 170 -11.72 -3.11 14.11
N GLU A 171 -12.21 -2.90 15.33
CA GLU A 171 -13.64 -2.74 15.59
C GLU A 171 -14.20 -1.47 14.94
N ALA A 172 -13.51 -0.34 15.08
CA ALA A 172 -13.90 0.91 14.44
C ALA A 172 -13.96 0.78 12.90
N TYR A 173 -12.99 0.09 12.30
CA TYR A 173 -12.97 -0.17 10.86
C TYR A 173 -14.15 -1.05 10.42
N ARG A 174 -14.45 -2.11 11.18
CA ARG A 174 -15.60 -3.00 10.95
C ARG A 174 -16.93 -2.23 11.00
N LEU A 175 -17.12 -1.38 12.02
CA LEU A 175 -18.32 -0.56 12.17
C LEU A 175 -18.49 0.42 11.00
N ALA A 176 -17.40 1.09 10.58
CA ALA A 176 -17.43 2.01 9.44
C ALA A 176 -17.82 1.31 8.12
N GLN A 177 -17.31 0.10 7.88
CA GLN A 177 -17.68 -0.70 6.71
C GLN A 177 -19.16 -1.08 6.72
N ASN A 178 -19.69 -1.51 7.87
CA ASN A 178 -21.11 -1.87 8.01
C ASN A 178 -22.02 -0.67 7.73
N GLN A 179 -21.67 0.52 8.23
CA GLN A 179 -22.42 1.75 7.98
C GLN A 179 -22.42 2.11 6.49
N ALA A 180 -21.27 2.02 5.82
CA ALA A 180 -21.18 2.28 4.39
C ALA A 180 -22.04 1.32 3.55
N GLN A 181 -22.09 0.03 3.91
CA GLN A 181 -22.93 -0.98 3.25
C GLN A 181 -24.43 -0.72 3.47
N GLN A 182 -24.84 -0.31 4.67
CA GLN A 182 -26.22 0.05 4.98
C GLN A 182 -26.67 1.29 4.19
N GLN A 183 -25.80 2.30 4.07
CA GLN A 183 -26.08 3.49 3.26
C GLN A 183 -26.23 3.13 1.77
N ALA A 184 -25.33 2.30 1.23
CA ALA A 184 -25.40 1.86 -0.16
C ALA A 184 -26.66 1.03 -0.48
N SER A 185 -27.09 0.17 0.43
CA SER A 185 -28.32 -0.63 0.27
C SER A 185 -29.60 0.18 0.42
N SER A 186 -29.63 1.19 1.30
CA SER A 186 -30.78 2.11 1.42
C SER A 186 -30.94 3.03 0.20
N ALA A 187 -29.83 3.45 -0.42
CA ALA A 187 -29.85 4.26 -1.63
C ALA A 187 -30.37 3.48 -2.86
N SER A 188 -30.06 2.19 -2.96
CA SER A 188 -30.54 1.33 -4.07
C SER A 188 -31.98 0.84 -3.90
N ALA A 189 -32.47 0.68 -2.66
CA ALA A 189 -33.89 0.42 -2.39
C ALA A 189 -34.78 1.63 -2.72
N SER A 190 -34.25 2.85 -2.60
CA SER A 190 -34.97 4.10 -2.87
C SER A 190 -35.07 4.42 -4.37
N SER A 191 -34.26 3.78 -5.24
CA SER A 191 -34.30 4.00 -6.69
C SER A 191 -35.24 3.07 -7.47
N THR A 192 -35.96 2.15 -6.80
CA THR A 192 -36.85 1.17 -7.47
C THR A 192 -38.31 1.65 -7.65
N SER A 193 -38.65 2.89 -7.30
CA SER A 193 -40.02 3.43 -7.40
C SER A 193 -40.18 4.54 -8.45
N VAL A 194 -39.64 4.37 -9.66
CA VAL A 194 -40.07 5.18 -10.82
C VAL A 194 -41.05 4.35 -11.66
N THR A 195 -42.33 4.59 -11.43
CA THR A 195 -43.45 4.05 -12.19
C THR A 195 -43.31 4.48 -13.66
N ARG A 196 -43.09 3.51 -14.55
CA ARG A 196 -43.07 3.72 -16.01
C ARG A 196 -44.47 4.18 -16.46
N PRO A 197 -44.63 5.35 -17.12
CA PRO A 197 -45.93 5.69 -17.69
C PRO A 197 -46.28 4.73 -18.83
N ARG A 198 -47.53 4.26 -18.81
CA ARG A 198 -48.15 3.35 -19.78
C ARG A 198 -48.21 4.04 -21.15
N ALA A 199 -47.48 3.53 -22.13
CA ALA A 199 -47.57 3.97 -23.51
C ALA A 199 -48.95 3.61 -24.10
N VAL A 200 -49.66 4.61 -24.60
CA VAL A 200 -50.91 4.44 -25.34
C VAL A 200 -50.56 4.32 -26.81
N ALA A 201 -51.02 3.23 -27.44
CA ALA A 201 -50.82 2.96 -28.86
C ALA A 201 -51.64 3.95 -29.72
N SER A 202 -51.03 4.45 -30.79
CA SER A 202 -51.76 4.95 -31.95
C SER A 202 -50.91 4.64 -33.18
N ALA A 203 -51.52 3.90 -34.09
CA ALA A 203 -50.98 3.49 -35.38
C ALA A 203 -51.09 4.66 -36.35
N GLU A 204 -50.09 4.84 -37.22
CA GLU A 204 -50.32 5.34 -38.57
C GLU A 204 -49.18 4.92 -39.50
N SER A 205 -49.60 4.32 -40.61
CA SER A 205 -48.83 3.84 -41.75
C SER A 205 -48.27 5.00 -42.57
N ASN A 206 -47.07 4.85 -43.16
CA ASN A 206 -46.89 5.10 -44.58
C ASN A 206 -45.52 4.63 -45.14
N SER A 207 -45.65 3.78 -46.17
CA SER A 207 -44.85 3.61 -47.39
C SER A 207 -43.39 4.08 -47.49
N LEU A 208 -42.54 3.09 -47.79
CA LEU A 208 -41.34 3.06 -48.66
C LEU A 208 -41.59 3.71 -50.06
N PRO A 209 -40.56 4.07 -50.89
CA PRO A 209 -39.43 3.18 -51.18
C PRO A 209 -38.07 3.78 -51.62
N THR A 210 -37.14 2.84 -51.86
CA THR A 210 -36.10 2.83 -52.90
C THR A 210 -34.65 3.23 -52.52
N THR A 211 -33.87 2.17 -52.27
CA THR A 211 -32.60 1.80 -52.95
C THR A 211 -31.42 2.77 -52.98
N ALA A 212 -30.29 2.39 -52.35
CA ALA A 212 -29.01 2.18 -53.03
C ALA A 212 -28.00 1.45 -52.12
N LEU A 213 -27.36 0.45 -52.71
CA LEU A 213 -26.24 -0.34 -52.21
C LEU A 213 -24.95 0.50 -52.16
N PHE A 214 -23.98 0.12 -51.29
CA PHE A 214 -22.62 -0.31 -51.66
C PHE A 214 -21.66 -0.34 -50.43
N THR A 215 -21.28 -1.57 -50.07
CA THR A 215 -19.91 -2.09 -49.76
C THR A 215 -18.85 -1.31 -48.96
N THR A 216 -18.39 -1.98 -47.89
CA THR A 216 -16.98 -2.30 -47.49
C THR A 216 -15.92 -1.19 -47.57
N THR A 217 -15.16 -0.84 -46.52
CA THR A 217 -14.04 -1.61 -45.91
C THR A 217 -13.39 -0.75 -44.80
N PRO A 218 -12.73 -1.30 -43.76
CA PRO A 218 -11.95 -0.53 -42.79
C PRO A 218 -10.43 -0.52 -43.10
N LEU A 219 -9.75 0.57 -42.74
CA LEU A 219 -8.29 0.77 -42.59
C LEU A 219 -8.16 2.10 -41.82
N ARG A 220 -7.31 2.31 -40.80
CA ARG A 220 -6.13 1.61 -40.29
C ARG A 220 -5.88 2.07 -38.85
#